data_AF-A0A5N6M943-F1
#
_entry.id   AF-A0A5N6M943-F1
#
_cell.length_a   1.000
_cell.length_b   1.000
_cell.length_c   1.000
_cell.angle_alpha   90.00
_cell.angle_beta   90.00
_cell.angle_gamma   90.00
#
_symmetry.space_group_name_H-M   'P 1'
#
loop_
_entity.id
_entity.type
_entity.pdbx_description
1 polymer ?
#
loop_
_entity_poly.entity_id
_entity_poly.type
_entity_poly.pdbx_seq_one_letter_code
_entity_poly.pdbx_strand_id
1 'polypeptide(L)'
;MNSFSQNDAADEVSQLIKAHQEKATRLPWIEEVKTILNHNIRGMLSTFSQKHEGYPSGSMVDFACDDKGSPILAVSNLANHTKDLLVNPKCSLLIAKDSEDRTDIIITLHGDAVFVLENERDAVRTTYMARHPDASWVDFDDFLFLRIEPKVVSFVYGVATSLFQSGEFTNNEFREAKVDQIYQFSKPITSHMNKDHANDTKLIVQHSTSIPVDFAYMLDVDSLGFNVKAGYQEKNFKLRVAFPRHAKERKDVKTLIIEMLQAAKSRVD
;
A
#
# COMPACT_ATOMS: atom_id res chain seq x y z
N MET A 1 31.36 -11.53 -35.51
CA MET A 1 30.58 -10.35 -35.08
C MET A 1 29.24 -10.88 -34.58
N ASN A 2 29.13 -11.12 -33.28
CA ASN A 2 27.92 -11.69 -32.68
C ASN A 2 26.86 -10.59 -32.60
N SER A 3 25.76 -10.79 -33.34
CA SER A 3 24.52 -10.06 -33.12
C SER A 3 23.92 -10.51 -31.80
N PHE A 4 24.32 -9.88 -30.69
CA PHE A 4 23.52 -9.93 -29.46
C PHE A 4 22.16 -9.34 -29.79
N SER A 5 21.12 -10.17 -29.76
CA SER A 5 19.78 -9.75 -30.12
C SER A 5 19.17 -8.96 -28.96
N GLN A 6 18.27 -8.00 -29.23
CA GLN A 6 17.55 -7.25 -28.18
C GLN A 6 16.81 -8.17 -27.19
N ASN A 7 16.47 -9.39 -27.60
CA ASN A 7 15.82 -10.39 -26.75
C ASN A 7 16.76 -10.91 -25.66
N ASP A 8 18.04 -11.12 -25.97
CA ASP A 8 19.01 -11.66 -25.00
C ASP A 8 19.27 -10.67 -23.86
N ALA A 9 19.42 -9.38 -24.20
CA ALA A 9 19.61 -8.31 -23.20
C ALA A 9 18.37 -8.10 -22.31
N ALA A 10 17.17 -8.24 -22.87
CA ALA A 10 15.94 -8.13 -22.12
C ALA A 10 15.74 -9.30 -21.14
N ASP A 11 16.14 -10.50 -21.53
CA ASP A 11 16.07 -11.70 -20.68
C ASP A 11 17.10 -11.63 -19.54
N GLU A 12 18.32 -11.15 -19.81
CA GLU A 12 19.33 -10.87 -18.78
C GLU A 12 18.83 -9.86 -17.74
N VAL A 13 18.25 -8.74 -18.18
CA VAL A 13 17.69 -7.72 -17.28
C VAL A 13 16.56 -8.29 -16.42
N SER A 14 15.67 -9.09 -17.02
CA SER A 14 14.59 -9.77 -16.29
C SER A 14 15.12 -10.69 -15.19
N GLN A 15 16.19 -11.45 -15.47
CA GLN A 15 16.85 -12.30 -14.48
C GLN A 15 17.52 -11.48 -13.36
N LEU A 16 18.18 -10.37 -13.70
CA LEU A 16 18.77 -9.45 -12.72
C LEU A 16 17.69 -8.84 -11.80
N ILE A 17 16.56 -8.40 -12.37
CA ILE A 17 15.41 -7.88 -11.60
C ILE A 17 14.94 -8.93 -10.60
N LYS A 18 14.71 -10.17 -11.06
CA LYS A 18 14.24 -11.25 -10.19
C LYS A 18 15.23 -11.54 -9.05
N ALA A 19 16.51 -11.72 -9.39
CA ALA A 19 17.56 -12.04 -8.42
C ALA A 19 17.76 -10.92 -7.37
N HIS A 20 17.61 -9.66 -7.79
CA HIS A 20 17.64 -8.50 -6.91
C HIS A 20 16.42 -8.48 -5.98
N GLN A 21 15.21 -8.61 -6.55
CA GLN A 21 13.95 -8.55 -5.81
C GLN A 21 13.85 -9.64 -4.73
N GLU A 22 14.30 -10.86 -5.01
CA GLU A 22 14.32 -11.97 -4.04
C GLU A 22 15.18 -11.69 -2.81
N LYS A 23 16.24 -10.87 -2.94
CA LYS A 23 17.19 -10.57 -1.87
C LYS A 23 16.93 -9.23 -1.17
N ALA A 24 16.26 -8.31 -1.85
CA ALA A 24 16.08 -6.95 -1.35
C ALA A 24 15.24 -6.93 -0.07
N THR A 25 15.84 -6.39 1.00
CA THR A 25 15.18 -6.19 2.29
C THR A 25 13.91 -5.34 2.14
N ARG A 26 12.82 -5.81 2.73
CA ARG A 26 11.49 -5.21 2.67
C ARG A 26 10.72 -5.56 3.94
N LEU A 27 9.61 -4.87 4.18
CA LEU A 27 8.73 -5.20 5.28
C LEU A 27 8.21 -6.65 5.10
N PRO A 28 8.08 -7.43 6.18
CA PRO A 28 7.27 -8.64 6.15
C PRO A 28 5.88 -8.32 5.58
N TRP A 29 5.32 -9.23 4.77
CA TRP A 29 4.05 -8.97 4.09
C TRP A 29 2.92 -8.54 5.01
N ILE A 30 2.88 -9.05 6.23
CA ILE A 30 1.85 -8.66 7.20
C ILE A 30 1.99 -7.21 7.66
N GLU A 31 3.23 -6.71 7.82
CA GLU A 31 3.51 -5.31 8.17
C GLU A 31 3.31 -4.39 6.97
N GLU A 32 3.67 -4.82 5.76
CA GLU A 32 3.34 -4.11 4.51
C GLU A 32 1.82 -3.94 4.38
N VAL A 33 1.05 -5.04 4.47
CA VAL A 33 -0.41 -5.02 4.38
C VAL A 33 -1.01 -4.13 5.47
N LYS A 34 -0.55 -4.25 6.72
CA LYS A 34 -1.00 -3.40 7.83
C LYS A 34 -0.75 -1.92 7.58
N THR A 35 0.44 -1.61 7.07
CA THR A 35 0.86 -0.23 6.77
C THR A 35 0.04 0.36 5.64
N ILE A 36 -0.11 -0.35 4.52
CA ILE A 36 -0.91 0.11 3.38
C ILE A 36 -2.37 0.31 3.77
N LEU A 37 -2.95 -0.63 4.51
CA LEU A 37 -4.34 -0.55 4.97
C LEU A 37 -4.55 0.66 5.90
N ASN A 38 -3.62 0.92 6.83
CA ASN A 38 -3.67 2.08 7.73
C ASN A 38 -3.54 3.43 7.00
N HIS A 39 -2.75 3.48 5.93
CA HIS A 39 -2.48 4.72 5.19
C HIS A 39 -3.45 4.99 4.03
N ASN A 40 -4.25 4.00 3.60
CA ASN A 40 -5.37 4.20 2.70
C ASN A 40 -6.59 4.75 3.43
N ILE A 41 -7.46 5.43 2.68
CA ILE A 41 -8.65 6.10 3.22
C ILE A 41 -9.94 5.77 2.45
N ARG A 42 -9.82 4.99 1.36
CA ARG A 42 -10.91 4.64 0.47
C ARG A 42 -10.73 3.22 -0.05
N GLY A 43 -11.83 2.50 -0.16
CA GLY A 43 -11.84 1.12 -0.67
C GLY A 43 -13.18 0.78 -1.31
N MET A 44 -13.26 -0.45 -1.85
CA MET A 44 -14.49 -1.01 -2.40
C MET A 44 -15.06 -2.02 -1.42
N LEU A 45 -16.20 -1.68 -0.83
CA LEU A 45 -16.95 -2.54 0.08
C LEU A 45 -17.83 -3.49 -0.74
N SER A 46 -17.72 -4.79 -0.46
CA SER A 46 -18.61 -5.82 -0.99
C SER A 46 -19.55 -6.33 0.11
N THR A 47 -20.85 -6.30 -0.17
CA THR A 47 -21.94 -6.72 0.74
C THR A 47 -22.84 -7.74 0.06
N PHE A 48 -23.74 -8.37 0.82
CA PHE A 48 -24.84 -9.15 0.27
C PHE A 48 -26.03 -8.22 0.02
N SER A 49 -26.52 -8.15 -1.22
CA SER A 49 -27.59 -7.20 -1.54
C SER A 49 -28.90 -7.60 -0.87
N GLN A 50 -29.44 -6.72 -0.03
CA GLN A 50 -30.76 -6.86 0.57
C GLN A 50 -31.87 -6.78 -0.48
N LYS A 51 -31.67 -5.96 -1.52
CA LYS A 51 -32.66 -5.71 -2.58
C LYS A 51 -32.63 -6.76 -3.70
N HIS A 52 -31.45 -7.30 -4.01
CA HIS A 52 -31.25 -8.26 -5.08
C HIS A 52 -30.79 -9.60 -4.49
N GLU A 53 -31.74 -10.38 -3.98
CA GLU A 53 -31.47 -11.65 -3.30
C GLU A 53 -30.58 -12.57 -4.15
N GLY A 54 -29.56 -13.16 -3.51
CA GLY A 54 -28.58 -14.02 -4.16
C GLY A 54 -27.41 -13.29 -4.86
N TYR A 55 -27.44 -11.96 -4.96
CA TYR A 55 -26.37 -11.18 -5.58
C TYR A 55 -25.54 -10.41 -4.54
N PRO A 56 -24.21 -10.30 -4.73
CA PRO A 56 -23.41 -9.33 -3.99
C PRO A 56 -23.65 -7.91 -4.52
N SER A 57 -23.33 -6.91 -3.70
CA SER A 57 -23.27 -5.50 -4.10
C SER A 57 -21.87 -4.95 -3.85
N GLY A 58 -21.45 -3.99 -4.66
CA GLY A 58 -20.18 -3.28 -4.52
C GLY A 58 -20.42 -1.78 -4.39
N SER A 59 -19.76 -1.12 -3.45
CA SER A 59 -19.81 0.33 -3.31
C SER A 59 -18.48 0.92 -2.87
N MET A 60 -18.19 2.14 -3.32
CA MET A 60 -17.04 2.90 -2.82
C MET A 60 -17.35 3.45 -1.43
N VAL A 61 -16.42 3.28 -0.50
CA VAL A 61 -16.54 3.77 0.87
C VAL A 61 -15.26 4.46 1.30
N ASP A 62 -15.41 5.51 2.10
CA ASP A 62 -14.30 6.14 2.82
C ASP A 62 -14.17 5.50 4.21
N PHE A 63 -12.96 5.21 4.65
CA PHE A 63 -12.68 4.53 5.91
C PHE A 63 -11.44 5.09 6.62
N ALA A 64 -11.32 4.81 7.91
CA ALA A 64 -10.12 5.02 8.70
C ALA A 64 -9.84 3.78 9.53
N CYS A 65 -8.58 3.47 9.84
CA CYS A 65 -8.28 2.32 10.69
C CYS A 65 -8.19 2.73 12.16
N ASP A 66 -8.69 1.88 13.06
CA ASP A 66 -8.34 1.97 14.47
C ASP A 66 -6.91 1.46 14.74
N ASP A 67 -6.47 1.56 15.99
CA ASP A 67 -5.17 1.12 16.48
C ASP A 67 -4.89 -0.37 16.22
N LYS A 68 -5.95 -1.17 16.07
CA LYS A 68 -5.89 -2.61 15.79
C LYS A 68 -6.05 -2.92 14.31
N GLY A 69 -6.14 -1.91 13.45
CA GLY A 69 -6.28 -2.02 12.00
C GLY A 69 -7.67 -2.41 11.52
N SER A 70 -8.70 -2.27 12.36
CA SER A 70 -10.09 -2.50 11.95
C SER A 70 -10.60 -1.27 11.19
N PRO A 71 -11.13 -1.42 9.96
CA PRO A 71 -11.71 -0.30 9.24
C PRO A 71 -12.96 0.24 9.93
N ILE A 72 -12.97 1.55 10.20
CA ILE A 72 -14.09 2.35 10.65
C ILE A 72 -14.68 3.06 9.43
N LEU A 73 -15.97 2.89 9.21
CA LEU A 73 -16.72 3.59 8.17
C LEU A 73 -17.77 4.50 8.83
N ALA A 74 -18.01 5.65 8.20
CA ALA A 74 -19.19 6.47 8.47
C ALA A 74 -20.19 6.28 7.32
N VAL A 75 -21.36 5.72 7.61
CA VAL A 75 -22.35 5.34 6.61
C VAL A 75 -23.69 6.02 6.86
N SER A 76 -24.35 6.52 5.82
CA SER A 76 -25.72 7.04 5.94
C SER A 76 -26.72 5.88 6.03
N ASN A 77 -27.73 6.00 6.89
CA ASN A 77 -28.83 5.04 7.01
C ASN A 77 -29.65 4.90 5.71
N LEU A 78 -29.52 5.86 4.79
CA LEU A 78 -30.20 5.87 3.49
C LEU A 78 -29.46 5.00 2.46
N ALA A 79 -28.16 4.77 2.64
CA ALA A 79 -27.31 4.07 1.68
C ALA A 79 -27.66 2.58 1.58
N ASN A 80 -27.55 2.01 0.37
CA ASN A 80 -27.85 0.60 0.13
C ASN A 80 -26.89 -0.33 0.91
N HIS A 81 -25.59 -0.02 0.95
CA HIS A 81 -24.66 -0.84 1.73
C HIS A 81 -24.97 -0.86 3.22
N THR A 82 -25.57 0.20 3.77
CA THR A 82 -25.98 0.22 5.19
C THR A 82 -27.14 -0.73 5.42
N LYS A 83 -28.14 -0.73 4.52
CA LYS A 83 -29.27 -1.65 4.55
C LYS A 83 -28.83 -3.10 4.38
N ASP A 84 -27.86 -3.33 3.48
CA ASP A 84 -27.24 -4.64 3.29
C ASP A 84 -26.58 -5.13 4.59
N LEU A 85 -25.74 -4.30 5.22
CA LEU A 85 -25.00 -4.65 6.44
C LEU A 85 -25.88 -4.86 7.67
N LEU A 86 -27.03 -4.16 7.75
CA LEU A 86 -28.01 -4.38 8.81
C LEU A 86 -28.68 -5.77 8.73
N VAL A 87 -28.84 -6.32 7.52
CA VAL A 87 -29.42 -7.65 7.30
C VAL A 87 -28.36 -8.75 7.39
N ASN A 88 -27.18 -8.49 6.84
CA ASN A 88 -26.06 -9.43 6.90
C ASN A 88 -24.75 -8.66 7.14
N PRO A 89 -24.14 -8.79 8.33
CA PRO A 89 -22.93 -8.03 8.66
C PRO A 89 -21.69 -8.52 7.89
N LYS A 90 -21.75 -9.67 7.22
CA LYS A 90 -20.59 -10.22 6.50
C LYS A 90 -20.29 -9.42 5.26
N CYS A 91 -19.06 -8.91 5.19
CA CYS A 91 -18.59 -8.09 4.09
C CYS A 91 -17.11 -8.30 3.81
N SER A 92 -16.64 -7.74 2.71
CA SER A 92 -15.22 -7.54 2.48
C SER A 92 -14.90 -6.13 2.02
N LEU A 93 -13.73 -5.64 2.38
CA LEU A 93 -13.18 -4.36 1.93
C LEU A 93 -11.95 -4.62 1.06
N LEU A 94 -12.02 -4.21 -0.20
CA LEU A 94 -10.90 -4.23 -1.13
C LEU A 94 -10.17 -2.89 -1.10
N ILE A 95 -8.85 -2.93 -0.95
CA ILE A 95 -7.97 -1.77 -0.97
C ILE A 95 -6.91 -2.00 -2.03
N ALA A 96 -6.81 -1.10 -3.00
CA ALA A 96 -5.71 -1.03 -3.95
C ALA A 96 -4.78 0.10 -3.53
N LYS A 97 -3.48 -0.18 -3.38
CA LYS A 97 -2.49 0.86 -3.04
C LYS A 97 -2.37 1.92 -4.14
N ASP A 98 -2.42 1.48 -5.39
CA ASP A 98 -2.56 2.30 -6.58
C ASP A 98 -3.72 1.70 -7.40
N SER A 99 -4.81 2.46 -7.56
CA SER A 99 -6.02 1.98 -8.25
C SER A 99 -5.81 1.76 -9.74
N GLU A 100 -4.79 2.39 -10.34
CA GLU A 100 -4.50 2.30 -11.76
C GLU A 100 -3.47 1.22 -12.08
N ASP A 101 -2.77 0.70 -11.07
CA ASP A 101 -1.71 -0.30 -11.23
C ASP A 101 -2.09 -1.66 -10.64
N ARG A 102 -2.62 -2.53 -11.51
CA ARG A 102 -2.97 -3.93 -11.17
C ARG A 102 -1.79 -4.77 -10.65
N THR A 103 -0.55 -4.34 -10.88
CA THR A 103 0.66 -5.06 -10.46
C THR A 103 1.09 -4.68 -9.05
N ASP A 104 0.55 -3.61 -8.47
CA ASP A 104 0.78 -3.29 -7.06
C ASP A 104 0.01 -4.20 -6.11
N ILE A 105 0.20 -4.00 -4.81
CA ILE A 105 -0.50 -4.75 -3.78
C ILE A 105 -1.98 -4.38 -3.76
N ILE A 106 -2.81 -5.43 -3.78
CA ILE A 106 -4.25 -5.37 -3.60
C ILE A 106 -4.58 -6.21 -2.36
N ILE A 107 -5.28 -5.61 -1.42
CA ILE A 107 -5.62 -6.19 -0.12
C ILE A 107 -7.13 -6.41 -0.07
N THR A 108 -7.56 -7.58 0.41
CA THR A 108 -8.96 -7.87 0.70
C THR A 108 -9.11 -8.26 2.16
N LEU A 109 -9.79 -7.42 2.93
CA LEU A 109 -10.14 -7.69 4.32
C LEU A 109 -11.56 -8.24 4.38
N HIS A 110 -11.73 -9.47 4.84
CA HIS A 110 -13.05 -10.06 5.10
C HIS A 110 -13.37 -9.95 6.59
N GLY A 111 -14.60 -9.59 6.92
CA GLY A 111 -14.99 -9.40 8.31
C GLY A 111 -16.49 -9.22 8.49
N ASP A 112 -16.85 -8.91 9.73
CA ASP A 112 -18.22 -8.65 10.13
C ASP A 112 -18.33 -7.16 10.53
N ALA A 113 -19.28 -6.45 9.92
CA ALA A 113 -19.58 -5.07 10.26
C ALA A 113 -20.36 -5.00 11.58
N VAL A 114 -19.82 -4.26 12.55
CA VAL A 114 -20.40 -4.04 13.87
C VAL A 114 -20.67 -2.55 14.02
N PHE A 115 -21.93 -2.17 14.19
CA PHE A 115 -22.31 -0.79 14.45
C PHE A 115 -21.75 -0.33 15.81
N VAL A 116 -21.16 0.85 15.81
CA VAL A 116 -20.50 1.43 16.99
C VAL A 116 -21.56 1.89 17.98
N LEU A 117 -21.35 1.55 19.26
CA LEU A 117 -22.24 1.94 20.34
C LEU A 117 -22.07 3.43 20.67
N GLU A 118 -23.13 4.06 21.19
CA GLU A 118 -23.15 5.50 21.48
C GLU A 118 -22.01 5.92 22.42
N ASN A 119 -21.67 5.09 23.41
CA ASN A 119 -20.59 5.37 24.36
C ASN A 119 -19.18 5.27 23.74
N GLU A 120 -19.04 4.67 22.55
CA GLU A 120 -17.77 4.59 21.80
C GLU A 120 -17.69 5.64 20.67
N ARG A 121 -18.80 6.32 20.38
CA ARG A 121 -18.95 7.21 19.20
C ARG A 121 -17.88 8.28 19.15
N ASP A 122 -17.61 8.98 20.24
CA ASP A 122 -16.65 10.10 20.27
C ASP A 122 -15.21 9.67 19.98
N ALA A 123 -14.81 8.51 20.50
CA ALA A 123 -13.48 7.95 20.25
C ALA A 123 -13.33 7.53 18.78
N VAL A 124 -14.34 6.83 18.24
CA VAL A 124 -14.35 6.39 16.83
C VAL A 124 -14.39 7.58 15.88
N ARG A 125 -15.21 8.59 16.18
CA ARG A 125 -15.28 9.85 15.43
C ARG A 125 -13.92 10.53 15.38
N THR A 126 -13.23 10.62 16.52
CA THR A 126 -11.88 11.24 16.59
C THR A 126 -10.91 10.51 15.66
N THR A 127 -10.89 9.18 15.68
CA THR A 127 -10.06 8.37 14.78
C THR A 127 -10.41 8.57 13.31
N TYR A 128 -11.70 8.59 12.96
CA TYR A 128 -12.15 8.79 11.59
C TYR A 128 -11.78 10.19 11.06
N MET A 129 -12.08 11.23 11.84
CA MET A 129 -11.80 12.63 11.50
C MET A 129 -10.30 12.94 11.36
N ALA A 130 -9.43 12.20 12.06
CA ALA A 130 -7.98 12.33 11.87
C ALA A 130 -7.52 11.96 10.45
N ARG A 131 -8.31 11.15 9.73
CA ARG A 131 -8.05 10.74 8.33
C ARG A 131 -8.92 11.51 7.33
N HIS A 132 -10.08 11.98 7.77
CA HIS A 132 -11.08 12.70 6.96
C HIS A 132 -11.45 14.05 7.61
N PRO A 133 -10.55 15.03 7.65
CA PRO A 133 -10.75 16.28 8.39
C PRO A 133 -11.94 17.11 7.88
N ASP A 134 -12.31 16.95 6.61
CA ASP A 134 -13.40 17.69 5.97
C ASP A 134 -14.77 16.98 6.09
N ALA A 135 -14.84 15.83 6.77
CA ALA A 135 -16.04 15.00 6.87
C ALA A 135 -17.04 15.46 7.93
N SER A 136 -17.43 16.73 7.94
CA SER A 136 -18.37 17.28 8.94
C SER A 136 -19.76 16.59 8.92
N TRP A 137 -20.13 15.95 7.81
CA TRP A 137 -21.38 15.22 7.64
C TRP A 137 -21.51 13.98 8.54
N VAL A 138 -20.42 13.48 9.15
CA VAL A 138 -20.48 12.34 10.09
C VAL A 138 -21.26 12.65 11.37
N ASP A 139 -21.55 13.93 11.62
CA ASP A 139 -22.36 14.40 12.75
C ASP A 139 -23.83 14.61 12.40
N PHE A 140 -24.26 14.31 11.17
CA PHE A 140 -25.68 14.33 10.82
C PHE A 140 -26.40 13.10 11.40
N ASP A 141 -27.67 13.29 11.77
CA ASP A 141 -28.48 12.27 12.45
C ASP A 141 -28.67 10.98 11.63
N ASP A 142 -28.50 11.05 10.31
CA ASP A 142 -28.62 9.89 9.43
C ASP A 142 -27.30 9.12 9.27
N PHE A 143 -26.19 9.57 9.83
CA PHE A 143 -24.89 8.89 9.76
C PHE A 143 -24.60 8.04 11.00
N LEU A 144 -24.12 6.82 10.74
CA LEU A 144 -23.74 5.85 11.74
C LEU A 144 -22.27 5.47 11.55
N PHE A 145 -21.55 5.27 12.65
CA PHE A 145 -20.26 4.62 12.59
C PHE A 145 -20.42 3.11 12.68
N LEU A 146 -19.64 2.39 11.88
CA LEU A 146 -19.46 0.95 12.01
C LEU A 146 -17.98 0.60 11.92
N ARG A 147 -17.61 -0.52 12.53
CA ARG A 147 -16.29 -1.12 12.46
C ARG A 147 -16.40 -2.45 11.74
N ILE A 148 -15.54 -2.71 10.75
CA ILE A 148 -15.39 -4.04 10.19
C ILE A 148 -14.39 -4.79 11.06
N GLU A 149 -14.88 -5.74 11.86
CA GLU A 149 -14.03 -6.61 12.65
C GLU A 149 -13.36 -7.63 11.73
N PRO A 150 -12.03 -7.59 11.54
CA PRO A 150 -11.38 -8.45 10.59
C PRO A 150 -11.51 -9.91 11.02
N LYS A 151 -11.92 -10.78 10.10
CA LYS A 151 -11.81 -12.23 10.26
C LYS A 151 -10.51 -12.72 9.66
N VAL A 152 -10.23 -12.24 8.46
CA VAL A 152 -9.07 -12.64 7.67
C VAL A 152 -8.68 -11.54 6.69
N VAL A 153 -7.38 -11.32 6.50
CA VAL A 153 -6.84 -10.32 5.57
C VAL A 153 -5.97 -11.02 4.56
N SER A 154 -6.32 -10.93 3.29
CA SER A 154 -5.53 -11.49 2.20
C SER A 154 -4.96 -10.40 1.30
N PHE A 155 -3.91 -10.74 0.56
CA PHE A 155 -3.34 -9.86 -0.42
C PHE A 155 -2.90 -10.62 -1.67
N VAL A 156 -2.84 -9.89 -2.77
CA VAL A 156 -2.13 -10.27 -3.99
C VAL A 156 -1.20 -9.13 -4.39
N TYR A 157 -0.05 -9.45 -4.94
CA TYR A 157 0.96 -8.50 -5.42
C TYR A 157 1.53 -9.02 -6.73
N GLY A 158 1.83 -8.12 -7.67
CA GLY A 158 2.50 -8.49 -8.92
C GLY A 158 1.64 -9.31 -9.87
N VAL A 159 0.31 -9.09 -9.90
CA VAL A 159 -0.60 -9.80 -10.81
C VAL A 159 -0.13 -9.63 -12.27
N ALA A 160 -0.11 -10.73 -13.03
CA ALA A 160 0.41 -10.81 -14.40
C ALA A 160 1.91 -10.45 -14.55
N THR A 161 2.70 -10.62 -13.49
CA THR A 161 4.18 -10.47 -13.52
C THR A 161 4.88 -11.72 -12.99
N SER A 162 6.18 -11.84 -13.22
CA SER A 162 7.02 -12.91 -12.64
C SER A 162 7.23 -12.78 -11.12
N LEU A 163 6.79 -11.66 -10.52
CA LEU A 163 6.90 -11.38 -9.08
C LEU A 163 5.59 -11.63 -8.34
N PHE A 164 4.66 -12.41 -8.92
CA PHE A 164 3.38 -12.71 -8.29
C PHE A 164 3.57 -13.34 -6.91
N GLN A 165 2.94 -12.73 -5.90
CA GLN A 165 2.87 -13.25 -4.54
C GLN A 165 1.47 -13.05 -3.99
N SER A 166 1.07 -13.95 -3.10
CA SER A 166 -0.21 -13.90 -2.41
C SER A 166 -0.08 -14.51 -1.03
N GLY A 167 -0.91 -14.06 -0.10
CA GLY A 167 -0.96 -14.63 1.23
C GLY A 167 -2.22 -14.22 1.97
N GLU A 168 -2.38 -14.80 3.15
CA GLU A 168 -3.53 -14.58 4.01
C GLU A 168 -3.07 -14.58 5.47
N PHE A 169 -3.67 -13.71 6.28
CA PHE A 169 -3.37 -13.54 7.69
C PHE A 169 -4.66 -13.63 8.51
N THR A 170 -4.59 -14.37 9.61
CA THR A 170 -5.66 -14.39 10.61
C THR A 170 -5.80 -13.04 11.30
N ASN A 171 -6.96 -12.80 11.93
CA ASN A 171 -7.17 -11.58 12.71
C ASN A 171 -6.10 -11.38 13.80
N ASN A 172 -5.70 -12.45 14.51
CA ASN A 172 -4.71 -12.34 15.58
C ASN A 172 -3.35 -11.89 15.06
N GLU A 173 -2.84 -12.53 14.00
CA GLU A 173 -1.58 -12.14 13.36
C GLU A 173 -1.67 -10.68 12.87
N PHE A 174 -2.77 -10.33 12.20
CA PHE A 174 -2.95 -8.99 11.64
C PHE A 174 -3.01 -7.90 12.72
N ARG A 175 -3.62 -8.18 13.87
CA ARG A 175 -3.71 -7.24 15.00
C ARG A 175 -2.37 -7.01 15.68
N GLU A 176 -1.51 -8.01 15.74
CA GLU A 176 -0.18 -7.92 16.36
C GLU A 176 0.86 -7.26 15.45
N ALA A 177 0.63 -7.28 14.13
CA ALA A 177 1.49 -6.61 13.16
C ALA A 177 1.55 -5.09 13.38
N LYS A 178 2.73 -4.52 13.12
CA LYS A 178 2.98 -3.10 13.32
C LYS A 178 2.84 -2.32 12.02
N VAL A 179 2.36 -1.09 12.15
CA VAL A 179 2.43 -0.09 11.08
C VAL A 179 3.85 0.48 11.03
N ASP A 180 4.43 0.52 9.84
CA ASP A 180 5.71 1.19 9.61
C ASP A 180 5.59 2.70 9.87
N GLN A 181 6.40 3.20 10.79
CA GLN A 181 6.32 4.59 11.23
C GLN A 181 6.94 5.58 10.25
N ILE A 182 7.74 5.12 9.28
CA ILE A 182 8.36 5.98 8.27
C ILE A 182 7.40 6.21 7.11
N TYR A 183 6.49 5.26 6.83
CA TYR A 183 5.54 5.33 5.72
C TYR A 183 4.68 6.60 5.69
N GLN A 184 4.37 7.18 6.86
CA GLN A 184 3.65 8.46 6.94
C GLN A 184 4.35 9.62 6.22
N PHE A 185 5.68 9.54 6.05
CA PHE A 185 6.48 10.53 5.34
C PHE A 185 6.71 10.18 3.85
N SER A 186 6.19 9.04 3.39
CA SER A 186 6.38 8.53 2.03
C SER A 186 6.03 9.59 0.98
N LYS A 187 4.79 10.07 0.96
CA LYS A 187 4.31 11.06 -0.03
C LYS A 187 5.16 12.35 -0.12
N PRO A 188 5.48 13.06 0.97
CA PRO A 188 6.32 14.26 0.88
C PRO A 188 7.76 13.94 0.45
N ILE A 189 8.32 12.78 0.84
CA ILE A 189 9.67 12.38 0.43
C ILE A 189 9.71 12.04 -1.05
N THR A 190 8.81 11.18 -1.53
CA THR A 190 8.76 10.78 -2.94
C THR A 190 8.50 11.98 -3.85
N SER A 191 7.57 12.88 -3.47
CA SER A 191 7.27 14.08 -4.25
C SER A 191 8.50 14.98 -4.44
N HIS A 192 9.26 15.21 -3.37
CA HIS A 192 10.48 16.03 -3.44
C HIS A 192 11.57 15.34 -4.27
N MET A 193 11.81 14.05 -4.04
CA MET A 193 12.82 13.28 -4.77
C MET A 193 12.51 13.21 -6.27
N ASN A 194 11.26 12.96 -6.63
CA ASN A 194 10.85 12.84 -8.02
C ASN A 194 10.88 14.17 -8.77
N LYS A 195 10.62 15.29 -8.08
CA LYS A 195 10.62 16.62 -8.69
C LYS A 195 12.04 17.17 -8.87
N ASP A 196 12.85 17.09 -7.81
CA ASP A 196 14.10 17.85 -7.74
C ASP A 196 15.34 16.96 -7.89
N HIS A 197 15.20 15.62 -7.73
CA HIS A 197 16.31 14.66 -7.59
C HIS A 197 16.11 13.35 -8.39
N ALA A 198 15.41 13.41 -9.53
CA ALA A 198 15.14 12.22 -10.35
C ALA A 198 16.44 11.54 -10.85
N ASN A 199 17.45 12.34 -11.24
CA ASN A 199 18.75 11.82 -11.67
C ASN A 199 19.52 11.15 -10.51
N ASP A 200 19.44 11.68 -9.30
CA ASP A 200 20.06 11.06 -8.12
C ASP A 200 19.40 9.70 -7.84
N THR A 201 18.07 9.61 -7.95
CA THR A 201 17.31 8.36 -7.79
C THR A 201 17.74 7.31 -8.82
N LYS A 202 17.90 7.71 -10.09
CA LYS A 202 18.40 6.85 -11.16
C LYS A 202 19.79 6.29 -10.82
N LEU A 203 20.73 7.13 -10.39
CA LEU A 203 22.09 6.71 -10.05
C LEU A 203 22.11 5.71 -8.90
N ILE A 204 21.30 5.97 -7.85
CA ILE A 204 21.17 5.05 -6.72
C ILE A 204 20.64 3.69 -7.18
N VAL A 205 19.58 3.67 -8.00
CA VAL A 205 18.98 2.42 -8.50
C VAL A 205 19.99 1.62 -9.32
N GLN A 206 20.70 2.27 -10.25
CA GLN A 206 21.73 1.60 -11.07
C GLN A 206 22.85 1.02 -10.19
N HIS A 207 23.32 1.79 -9.20
CA HIS A 207 24.36 1.34 -8.28
C HIS A 207 23.90 0.17 -7.40
N SER A 208 22.73 0.27 -6.79
CA SER A 208 22.21 -0.71 -5.82
C SER A 208 21.75 -2.02 -6.47
N THR A 209 21.33 -2.00 -7.74
CA THR A 209 20.77 -3.17 -8.41
C THR A 209 21.65 -3.73 -9.52
N SER A 210 22.63 -2.96 -9.99
CA SER A 210 23.40 -3.23 -11.22
C SER A 210 22.54 -3.32 -12.49
N ILE A 211 21.27 -2.89 -12.43
CA ILE A 211 20.36 -2.89 -13.57
C ILE A 211 20.48 -1.53 -14.27
N PRO A 212 20.77 -1.49 -15.58
CA PRO A 212 20.70 -0.25 -16.33
C PRO A 212 19.24 0.22 -16.38
N VAL A 213 18.99 1.47 -15.98
CA VAL A 213 17.67 2.09 -16.06
C VAL A 213 17.77 3.44 -16.76
N ASP A 214 16.80 3.76 -17.61
CA ASP A 214 16.68 5.03 -18.32
C ASP A 214 16.13 6.11 -17.39
N PHE A 215 15.18 5.73 -16.52
CA PHE A 215 14.61 6.56 -15.47
C PHE A 215 14.25 5.71 -14.24
N ALA A 216 14.08 6.37 -13.09
CA ALA A 216 13.54 5.78 -11.87
C ALA A 216 12.68 6.81 -11.12
N TYR A 217 11.43 6.45 -10.84
CA TYR A 217 10.45 7.27 -10.14
C TYR A 217 10.08 6.60 -8.81
N MET A 218 10.30 7.28 -7.70
CA MET A 218 10.00 6.78 -6.36
C MET A 218 8.50 6.68 -6.13
N LEU A 219 8.02 5.49 -5.76
CA LEU A 219 6.61 5.18 -5.52
C LEU A 219 6.26 5.43 -4.05
N ASP A 220 7.04 4.86 -3.15
CA ASP A 220 6.88 5.00 -1.71
C ASP A 220 8.18 4.73 -0.94
N VAL A 221 8.14 5.02 0.36
CA VAL A 221 9.25 4.85 1.30
C VAL A 221 8.74 4.25 2.61
N ASP A 222 9.46 3.27 3.15
CA ASP A 222 9.27 2.69 4.49
C ASP A 222 10.60 2.72 5.27
N SER A 223 10.64 2.15 6.48
CA SER A 223 11.85 2.17 7.31
C SER A 223 13.03 1.37 6.75
N LEU A 224 12.79 0.47 5.79
CA LEU A 224 13.79 -0.44 5.24
C LEU A 224 14.27 -0.02 3.85
N GLY A 225 13.63 0.96 3.22
CA GLY A 225 13.97 1.38 1.86
C GLY A 225 12.83 2.08 1.15
N PHE A 226 12.88 2.04 -0.17
CA PHE A 226 11.88 2.64 -1.04
C PHE A 226 11.63 1.78 -2.27
N ASN A 227 10.43 1.87 -2.85
CA ASN A 227 10.14 1.25 -4.13
C ASN A 227 10.18 2.30 -5.24
N VAL A 228 10.65 1.90 -6.43
CA VAL A 228 10.66 2.75 -7.62
C VAL A 228 9.96 2.05 -8.78
N LYS A 229 9.30 2.83 -9.63
CA LYS A 229 8.99 2.46 -11.01
C LYS A 229 10.16 2.88 -11.88
N ALA A 230 10.84 1.92 -12.48
CA ALA A 230 11.95 2.15 -13.38
C ALA A 230 11.60 1.71 -14.80
N GLY A 231 12.31 2.27 -15.77
CA GLY A 231 12.20 1.85 -17.16
C GLY A 231 13.57 1.58 -17.77
N TYR A 232 13.63 0.59 -18.65
CA TYR A 232 14.80 0.29 -19.48
C TYR A 232 14.34 -0.25 -20.83
N GLN A 233 14.80 0.35 -21.93
CA GLN A 233 14.47 -0.07 -23.30
C GLN A 233 12.95 -0.26 -23.50
N GLU A 234 12.18 0.78 -23.17
CA GLU A 234 10.70 0.83 -23.28
C GLU A 234 9.92 -0.11 -22.34
N LYS A 235 10.60 -0.96 -21.57
CA LYS A 235 9.96 -1.81 -20.55
C LYS A 235 9.94 -1.10 -19.20
N ASN A 236 8.80 -1.16 -18.53
CA ASN A 236 8.62 -0.62 -17.18
C ASN A 236 8.52 -1.76 -16.16
N PHE A 237 9.13 -1.59 -15.00
CA PHE A 237 9.12 -2.56 -13.90
C PHE A 237 9.29 -1.86 -12.56
N LYS A 238 8.99 -2.58 -11.47
CA LYS A 238 9.20 -2.08 -10.10
C LYS A 238 10.50 -2.64 -9.53
N LEU A 239 11.24 -1.80 -8.81
CA LEU A 239 12.45 -2.18 -8.07
C LEU A 239 12.32 -1.78 -6.60
N ARG A 240 12.63 -2.72 -5.71
CA ARG A 240 12.83 -2.46 -4.29
C ARG A 240 14.26 -1.99 -4.08
N VAL A 241 14.48 -0.84 -3.45
CA VAL A 241 15.82 -0.36 -3.08
C VAL A 241 15.91 -0.31 -1.55
N ALA A 242 16.68 -1.23 -0.98
CA ALA A 242 16.88 -1.29 0.47
C ALA A 242 17.87 -0.21 0.94
N PHE A 243 17.59 0.40 2.08
CA PHE A 243 18.58 1.20 2.78
C PHE A 243 19.71 0.31 3.32
N PRO A 244 20.94 0.84 3.49
CA PRO A 244 22.03 0.08 4.12
C PRO A 244 21.75 -0.28 5.59
N ARG A 245 20.80 0.42 6.23
CA ARG A 245 20.33 0.19 7.60
C ARG A 245 18.94 0.78 7.79
N HIS A 246 18.22 0.35 8.83
CA HIS A 246 16.88 0.82 9.14
C HIS A 246 16.86 2.33 9.44
N ALA A 247 15.92 3.06 8.84
CA ALA A 247 15.57 4.42 9.21
C ALA A 247 14.67 4.40 10.45
N LYS A 248 15.05 5.09 11.52
CA LYS A 248 14.27 5.15 12.76
C LYS A 248 13.38 6.38 12.83
N GLU A 249 13.78 7.45 12.16
CA GLU A 249 13.03 8.69 12.06
C GLU A 249 13.15 9.33 10.67
N ARG A 250 12.32 10.34 10.40
CA ARG A 250 12.29 11.04 9.10
C ARG A 250 13.66 11.58 8.66
N LYS A 251 14.48 12.07 9.61
CA LYS A 251 15.82 12.61 9.32
C LYS A 251 16.79 11.53 8.84
N ASP A 252 16.64 10.30 9.31
CA ASP A 252 17.48 9.19 8.89
C ASP A 252 17.28 8.89 7.41
N VAL A 253 16.04 8.94 6.91
CA VAL A 253 15.75 8.67 5.49
C VAL A 253 16.57 9.58 4.57
N LYS A 254 16.58 10.89 4.85
CA LYS A 254 17.40 11.84 4.10
C LYS A 254 18.89 11.49 4.18
N THR A 255 19.37 11.15 5.37
CA THR A 255 20.78 10.81 5.61
C THR A 255 21.18 9.57 4.81
N LEU A 256 20.32 8.54 4.80
CA LEU A 256 20.53 7.29 4.08
C LEU A 256 20.51 7.49 2.55
N ILE A 257 19.59 8.29 2.02
CA ILE A 257 19.56 8.60 0.58
C ILE A 257 20.85 9.33 0.16
N ILE A 258 21.34 10.27 0.98
CA ILE A 258 22.62 10.97 0.69
C ILE A 258 23.80 10.01 0.73
N GLU A 259 23.86 9.12 1.73
CA GLU A 259 24.88 8.08 1.87
C GLU A 259 24.91 7.16 0.63
N MET A 260 23.75 6.69 0.19
CA MET A 260 23.59 5.87 -1.02
C MET A 260 24.00 6.62 -2.29
N LEU A 261 23.67 7.91 -2.39
CA LEU A 261 24.07 8.75 -3.53
C LEU A 261 25.60 8.94 -3.58
N GLN A 262 26.24 9.16 -2.44
CA GLN A 262 27.69 9.28 -2.35
C GLN A 262 28.36 7.97 -2.80
N ALA A 263 27.89 6.82 -2.32
CA ALA A 263 28.38 5.51 -2.75
C ALA A 263 28.20 5.29 -4.27
N ALA A 264 27.08 5.74 -4.84
CA ALA A 264 26.83 5.67 -6.27
C ALA A 264 27.81 6.52 -7.10
N LYS A 265 28.13 7.74 -6.64
CA LYS A 265 29.04 8.66 -7.33
C LYS A 265 30.49 8.19 -7.30
N SER A 266 30.96 7.66 -6.16
CA SER A 266 32.36 7.18 -6.00
C SER A 266 32.75 5.99 -6.88
N ARG A 267 31.80 5.38 -7.61
CA ARG A 267 32.04 4.27 -8.54
C ARG A 267 32.05 4.73 -10.01
N VAL A 268 31.61 5.96 -10.28
CA VAL A 268 31.58 6.56 -11.62
C VAL A 268 32.91 7.28 -11.93
N ASP A 269 33.65 7.66 -10.89
CA ASP A 269 35.04 8.15 -10.95
C ASP A 269 36.05 6.99 -10.89
#